data_AF-A0A367Q550-F1
#
_entry.id   AF-A0A367Q550-F1
#
_cell.length_a   1.000
_cell.length_b   1.000
_cell.length_c   1.000
_cell.angle_alpha   90.00
_cell.angle_beta   90.00
_cell.angle_gamma   90.00
#
_symmetry.space_group_name_H-M   'P 1'
#
loop_
_entity.id
_entity.type
_entity.pdbx_description
1 polymer ?
#
loop_
_entity_poly.entity_id
_entity_poly.type
_entity_poly.pdbx_seq_one_letter_code
_entity_poly.pdbx_strand_id
1 'polypeptide(L)' 'MKALSVRQPWAWAIIYASKDIENRGWPIYYRGDILIHAAKGCTKKEYQQAWEFCQSMSAEGVTKGLKRKK' A
#
# COMPACT_ATOMS: atom_id res chain seq x y z
N MET A 1 -3.46 1.93 -22.01
CA MET A 1 -3.31 2.29 -20.59
C MET A 1 -2.96 1.03 -19.80
N LYS A 2 -1.94 1.07 -18.93
CA LYS A 2 -1.54 -0.11 -18.14
C LYS A 2 -2.15 -0.03 -16.74
N ALA A 3 -2.51 -1.18 -16.19
CA ALA A 3 -3.07 -1.29 -14.85
C ALA A 3 -2.39 -2.42 -14.08
N LEU A 4 -2.27 -2.24 -12.77
CA LEU A 4 -1.85 -3.27 -11.83
C LEU A 4 -3.05 -3.67 -10.97
N SER A 5 -3.47 -4.92 -11.06
CA SER A 5 -4.51 -5.46 -10.18
C SER A 5 -3.92 -5.76 -8.81
N VAL A 6 -4.39 -5.05 -7.79
CA VAL A 6 -3.99 -5.19 -6.39
C VAL A 6 -5.18 -5.69 -5.58
N ARG A 7 -4.96 -6.64 -4.68
CA ARG A 7 -6.02 -7.21 -3.83
C ARG A 7 -6.42 -6.23 -2.73
N GLN A 8 -7.66 -6.31 -2.31
CA GLN A 8 -8.11 -5.53 -1.16
C GLN A 8 -7.61 -6.18 0.14
N PRO A 9 -7.30 -5.38 1.17
CA PRO A 9 -7.42 -3.91 1.23
C PRO A 9 -6.15 -3.14 0.78
N TRP A 10 -5.14 -3.84 0.24
CA TRP A 10 -3.85 -3.22 -0.11
C TRP A 10 -3.97 -2.14 -1.19
N ALA A 11 -4.93 -2.28 -2.12
CA ALA A 11 -5.22 -1.24 -3.11
C ALA A 11 -5.62 0.08 -2.44
N TRP A 12 -6.46 0.04 -1.40
CA TRP A 12 -6.81 1.22 -0.61
C TRP A 12 -5.60 1.81 0.12
N ALA A 13 -4.75 0.95 0.68
CA ALA A 13 -3.56 1.39 1.41
C ALA A 13 -2.55 2.16 0.54
N ILE A 14 -2.41 1.78 -0.73
CA ILE A 14 -1.55 2.50 -1.70
C ILE A 14 -2.08 3.91 -1.95
N ILE A 15 -3.41 4.07 -2.09
CA ILE A 15 -4.02 5.36 -2.43
C ILE A 15 -4.13 6.29 -1.21
N TYR A 16 -4.46 5.76 -0.04
CA TYR A 16 -4.87 6.57 1.12
C TYR A 16 -3.98 6.42 2.36
N ALA A 17 -3.22 5.32 2.50
CA ALA A 17 -2.44 5.02 3.70
C ALA A 17 -0.93 5.13 3.48
N SER A 18 -0.48 5.80 2.42
CA SER A 18 0.94 6.01 2.10
C SER A 18 1.75 4.72 1.99
N LYS A 19 1.15 3.65 1.46
CA LYS A 19 1.88 2.43 1.12
C LYS A 19 2.60 2.61 -0.22
N ASP A 20 3.88 2.96 -0.16
CA ASP A 20 4.67 3.29 -1.36
C ASP A 20 5.19 2.05 -2.12
N ILE A 21 5.18 0.86 -1.51
CA ILE A 21 5.78 -0.36 -2.07
C ILE A 21 4.75 -1.49 -2.17
N GLU A 22 4.62 -2.07 -3.37
CA GLU A 22 3.82 -3.27 -3.66
C GLU A 22 4.75 -4.44 -4.03
N ASN A 23 4.77 -5.50 -3.21
CA ASN A 23 5.68 -6.63 -3.37
C ASN A 23 5.05 -7.73 -4.25
N ARG A 24 5.81 -8.28 -5.21
CA ARG A 24 5.39 -9.40 -6.08
C ARG A 24 6.53 -10.38 -6.31
N GLY A 25 6.19 -11.64 -6.57
CA GLY A 25 7.16 -12.71 -6.83
C GLY A 25 7.78 -12.69 -8.23
N TRP A 26 7.44 -11.70 -9.06
CA TRP A 26 7.95 -11.57 -10.43
C TRP A 26 8.37 -10.12 -10.71
N PRO A 27 9.42 -9.90 -11.50
CA PRO A 27 9.95 -8.57 -11.75
C PRO A 27 9.05 -7.77 -12.70
N ILE A 28 8.93 -6.47 -12.44
CA ILE A 28 8.18 -5.53 -13.30
C ILE A 28 9.15 -4.48 -13.85
N TYR A 29 9.36 -4.49 -15.16
CA TYR A 29 10.26 -3.54 -15.84
C TYR A 29 9.59 -2.22 -16.24
N TYR A 30 8.28 -2.12 -16.09
CA TYR A 30 7.53 -0.91 -16.45
C TYR A 30 7.88 0.28 -15.56
N ARG A 31 7.94 1.48 -16.14
CA ARG A 31 8.16 2.77 -15.46
C ARG A 31 7.20 3.81 -16.03
N GLY A 32 6.78 4.75 -15.19
CA GLY A 32 5.74 5.75 -15.50
C GLY A 32 4.41 5.42 -14.83
N ASP A 33 3.39 6.21 -15.17
CA ASP A 33 2.08 6.14 -14.53
C ASP A 33 1.37 4.81 -14.81
N ILE A 34 0.83 4.21 -13.76
CA ILE A 34 0.06 2.97 -13.85
C ILE A 34 -1.25 3.13 -13.09
N LEU A 35 -2.33 2.61 -13.65
CA LEU A 35 -3.60 2.55 -12.93
C LEU A 35 -3.55 1.45 -11.87
N ILE A 36 -4.21 1.69 -10.74
CA ILE A 36 -4.49 0.65 -9.75
C ILE A 36 -5.90 0.11 -9.97
N HIS A 37 -6.01 -1.19 -10.24
CA HIS A 37 -7.28 -1.91 -10.26
C HIS A 37 -7.50 -2.58 -8.91
N ALA A 38 -8.54 -2.17 -8.19
CA ALA A 38 -8.95 -2.80 -6.94
C ALA A 38 -9.68 -4.12 -7.22
N ALA A 39 -8.98 -5.24 -7.03
CA ALA A 39 -9.57 -6.56 -7.25
C ALA A 39 -10.65 -6.89 -6.20
N LYS A 40 -11.66 -7.68 -6.59
CA LYS A 40 -12.83 -8.02 -5.75
C LYS A 40 -12.48 -8.73 -4.43
N GLY A 41 -11.37 -9.46 -4.38
CA GLY A 41 -11.02 -10.32 -3.24
C GLY A 41 -10.47 -9.54 -2.05
N CYS A 42 -11.03 -9.80 -0.87
CA CYS A 42 -10.52 -9.36 0.43
C CYS A 42 -10.83 -10.44 1.48
N THR A 43 -9.84 -11.24 1.86
CA THR A 43 -10.01 -12.19 2.97
C THR A 43 -9.89 -11.47 4.31
N LYS A 44 -10.44 -12.06 5.37
CA LYS A 44 -10.28 -11.52 6.74
C LYS A 44 -8.82 -11.39 7.14
N LYS A 45 -7.98 -12.35 6.73
CA LYS A 45 -6.54 -12.33 6.99
C LYS A 45 -5.85 -11.15 6.31
N GLU A 46 -6.13 -10.91 5.03
CA GLU A 46 -5.58 -9.77 4.30
C GLU A 46 -6.01 -8.44 4.94
N TYR A 47 -7.27 -8.35 5.37
CA TYR A 47 -7.77 -7.19 6.08
C TYR A 47 -7.00 -6.92 7.38
N GLN A 48 -6.86 -7.96 8.21
CA GLN A 48 -6.15 -7.88 9.48
C GLN A 48 -4.68 -7.45 9.29
N GLN A 49 -3.99 -8.03 8.30
CA GLN A 49 -2.59 -7.69 8.00
C GLN A 49 -2.43 -6.23 7.57
N ALA A 50 -3.34 -5.71 6.75
CA ALA A 50 -3.28 -4.32 6.34
C ALA A 50 -3.61 -3.37 7.48
N TRP A 51 -4.53 -3.74 8.38
CA TRP A 51 -4.83 -2.98 9.58
C TRP A 51 -3.61 -2.87 10.50
N GLU A 52 -2.93 -3.99 10.76
CA GLU A 52 -1.68 -4.02 11.54
C GLU A 52 -0.59 -3.17 10.89
N PHE A 53 -0.45 -3.25 9.56
CA PHE A 53 0.48 -2.42 8.79
C PHE A 53 0.16 -0.91 8.92
N CYS A 54 -1.11 -0.52 8.83
CA CYS A 54 -1.50 0.89 8.98
C CYS A 54 -1.24 1.42 10.40
N GLN A 55 -1.44 0.58 11.43
CA GLN A 55 -1.10 0.94 12.80
C GLN A 55 0.41 1.10 13.00
N SER A 56 1.21 0.19 12.45
CA SER A 56 2.68 0.28 12.58
C SER A 56 3.22 1.53 11.88
N MET A 57 2.67 1.89 10.72
CA MET A 57 3.01 3.14 10.03
C MET A 57 2.63 4.38 10.84
N SER A 58 1.50 4.35 11.55
CA SER A 58 1.06 5.47 12.40
C SER A 58 2.00 5.67 13.60
N ALA A 59 2.46 4.57 14.22
CA ALA A 59 3.45 4.62 15.28
C ALA A 59 4.81 5.17 14.78
N GLU A 60 5.23 4.81 13.57
CA GLU A 60 6.40 5.40 12.93
C GLU A 60 6.19 6.86 12.51
N GLY A 61 4.98 7.24 12.10
CA GLY A 61 4.62 8.61 11.73
C GLY A 61 4.72 9.59 12.90
N VAL A 62 4.38 9.16 14.12
CA VAL A 62 4.58 9.94 15.36
C VAL A 62 6.06 10.22 15.59
N THR A 63 6.94 9.24 15.36
CA THR A 63 8.39 9.41 15.58
C THR A 63 9.08 10.19 14.45
N LYS A 64 8.64 10.03 13.19
CA LYS A 64 9.17 10.76 12.02
C LYS A 64 8.61 12.18 11.89
N GLY A 65 7.39 12.44 12.37
CA GLY A 65 6.77 13.78 12.40
C GLY A 65 7.53 14.79 13.26
N LEU A 66 8.28 14.33 14.26
CA LEU A 66 9.22 15.18 15.02
C LEU A 66 10.47 15.60 14.22
N LYS A 67 10.80 14.94 13.10
CA LYS A 67 12.02 15.20 12.32
C LYS A 67 11.79 15.97 11.01
N ARG A 68 10.54 16.24 10.63
CA ARG A 68 10.18 17.09 9.47
C ARG A 68 9.82 18.54 9.86
N LYS A 69 10.56 19.10 10.83
CA LYS A 69 10.66 20.54 11.07
C LYS A 69 12.14 20.95 11.14
N LYS A 70 12.77 21.06 9.98
CA LYS A 70 13.80 22.04 9.63
C LYS A 70 14.15 21.89 8.15
#